data_AF-A0A7S2R059-F1
#
_entry.id   AF-A0A7S2R059-F1
#
_cell.length_a   1.000
_cell.length_b   1.000
_cell.length_c   1.000
_cell.angle_alpha   90.00
_cell.angle_beta   90.00
_cell.angle_gamma   90.00
#
_symmetry.space_group_name_H-M   'P 1'
#
loop_
_entity.id
_entity.type
_entity.pdbx_description
1 polymer ?
#
loop_
_entity_poly.entity_id
_entity_poly.type
_entity_poly.pdbx_seq_one_letter_code
_entity_poly.pdbx_strand_id
1 'polypeptide(L)'
;GDNVDRGVHNFLVQIRSMEDHSLMPGIITGDIGPKLGYNNMDNGFARFNNVIIPRRNMAMRFTTVDETGKYTKKHMSAAASKIAYVTMMQVRALIIEGVGKLLGMACTISIRYSAVRLQGFDEKSKDGKLGKTEVQILDYKQQQHRLLPLLASSYCFYFVGKKSMDDLNHMEKCIIQGTGNISKTRVSDIHASLSALKSVTTAIASDGVEDCRKACGGHGFLQCSGLPELAGFTVHTATVEGDNHMLPQQVMKVLLKLVDAIHNDNEEAISEWMQSDSKYLVEPLQKSINGETETFGLVHEKEALDVKNILRAYQHRSARLLFEAA
;
A
#
# COMPACT_ATOMS: atom_id res chain seq x y z
N GLY A 1 -2.57 25.85 -28.45
CA GLY A 1 -2.91 27.25 -28.75
C GLY A 1 -3.63 27.82 -27.54
N ASP A 2 -3.68 29.15 -27.45
CA ASP A 2 -4.41 29.94 -26.44
C ASP A 2 -3.64 30.35 -25.17
N ASN A 3 -2.37 29.94 -24.98
CA ASN A 3 -1.59 30.23 -23.76
C ASN A 3 -2.29 29.86 -22.44
N VAL A 4 -3.21 28.89 -22.48
CA VAL A 4 -3.94 28.40 -21.30
C VAL A 4 -3.29 27.11 -20.81
N ASP A 5 -2.93 27.08 -19.53
CA ASP A 5 -2.52 25.84 -18.86
C ASP A 5 -3.70 24.86 -18.75
N ARG A 6 -3.51 23.64 -19.23
CA ARG A 6 -4.53 22.56 -19.22
C ARG A 6 -4.22 21.46 -18.20
N GLY A 7 -3.20 21.65 -17.36
CA GLY A 7 -2.71 20.68 -16.39
C GLY A 7 -1.84 19.58 -17.00
N VAL A 8 -1.47 18.62 -16.16
CA VAL A 8 -0.53 17.54 -16.50
C VAL A 8 -1.12 16.57 -17.51
N HIS A 9 -0.35 16.27 -18.56
CA HIS A 9 -0.68 15.31 -19.62
C HIS A 9 0.53 14.43 -19.95
N ASN A 10 0.26 13.24 -20.50
CA ASN A 10 1.30 12.28 -20.85
C ASN A 10 1.75 12.46 -22.31
N PHE A 11 3.06 12.48 -22.53
CA PHE A 11 3.69 12.61 -23.83
C PHE A 11 4.77 11.55 -23.99
N LEU A 12 4.81 10.91 -25.16
CA LEU A 12 5.89 10.01 -25.55
C LEU A 12 7.05 10.83 -26.11
N VAL A 13 8.21 10.79 -25.46
CA VAL A 13 9.42 11.49 -25.88
C VAL A 13 10.53 10.47 -26.07
N GLN A 14 11.16 10.47 -27.25
CA GLN A 14 12.35 9.65 -27.49
C GLN A 14 13.55 10.31 -26.79
N ILE A 15 14.19 9.60 -25.86
CA ILE A 15 15.32 10.11 -25.07
C ILE A 15 16.66 9.84 -25.76
N ARG A 16 16.79 8.67 -26.41
CA ARG A 16 18.02 8.19 -27.04
C ARG A 16 17.78 7.71 -28.47
N SER A 17 18.81 7.79 -29.29
CA SER A 17 18.89 7.15 -30.60
C SER A 17 18.78 5.63 -30.47
N MET A 18 18.05 5.00 -31.38
CA MET A 18 17.92 3.53 -31.43
C MET A 18 19.10 2.85 -32.14
N GLU A 19 20.00 3.63 -32.76
CA GLU A 19 21.15 3.11 -33.51
C GLU A 19 22.39 2.99 -32.61
N ASP A 20 22.70 4.03 -31.85
CA ASP A 20 23.96 4.17 -31.10
C ASP A 20 23.74 4.54 -29.62
N HIS A 21 22.49 4.65 -29.18
CA HIS A 21 22.13 5.02 -27.80
C HIS A 21 22.55 6.43 -27.36
N SER A 22 23.02 7.27 -28.29
CA SER A 22 23.31 8.69 -28.04
C SER A 22 22.04 9.46 -27.65
N LEU A 23 22.21 10.58 -26.94
CA LEU A 23 21.07 11.41 -26.53
C LEU A 23 20.45 12.14 -27.73
N MET A 24 19.12 12.21 -27.78
CA MET A 24 18.44 13.03 -28.79
C MET A 24 18.75 14.53 -28.55
N PRO A 25 18.78 15.36 -29.61
CA PRO A 25 19.06 16.79 -29.48
C PRO A 25 18.14 17.50 -28.46
N GLY A 26 18.72 18.36 -27.62
CA GLY A 26 18.00 19.11 -26.60
C GLY A 26 17.68 18.33 -25.32
N ILE A 27 18.09 17.06 -25.21
CA ILE A 27 17.89 16.24 -24.00
C ILE A 27 19.19 16.15 -23.20
N ILE A 28 19.09 16.37 -21.89
CA ILE A 28 20.15 16.15 -20.92
C ILE A 28 19.62 15.15 -19.88
N THR A 29 20.34 14.06 -19.66
CA THR A 29 19.96 13.02 -18.69
C THR A 29 21.22 12.30 -18.19
N GLY A 30 21.12 11.67 -17.03
CA GLY A 30 22.19 10.91 -16.40
C GLY A 30 21.70 10.23 -15.12
N ASP A 31 22.58 9.45 -14.49
CA ASP A 31 22.33 8.74 -13.23
C ASP A 31 22.32 9.73 -12.04
N ILE A 32 21.43 9.52 -11.06
CA ILE A 32 21.32 10.39 -9.87
C ILE A 32 22.34 10.08 -8.77
N GLY A 33 23.12 9.01 -8.93
CA GLY A 33 24.17 8.59 -8.03
C GLY A 33 23.77 7.44 -7.08
N PRO A 34 24.66 7.13 -6.13
CA PRO A 34 24.44 6.10 -5.13
C PRO A 34 23.20 6.34 -4.26
N LYS A 35 22.48 5.27 -3.97
CA LYS A 35 21.23 5.24 -3.19
C LYS A 35 21.43 4.35 -1.96
N LEU A 36 20.54 4.49 -0.97
CA LEU A 36 20.55 3.68 0.25
C LEU A 36 20.44 2.16 -0.05
N GLY A 37 19.63 1.83 -1.05
CA GLY A 37 19.49 0.50 -1.66
C GLY A 37 19.10 0.69 -3.12
N TYR A 38 18.76 -0.39 -3.83
CA TYR A 38 18.31 -0.27 -5.24
C TYR A 38 19.41 0.25 -6.20
N ASN A 39 20.68 0.05 -5.86
CA ASN A 39 21.83 0.57 -6.63
C ASN A 39 22.04 -0.12 -7.99
N ASN A 40 21.39 -1.25 -8.23
CA ASN A 40 21.37 -1.92 -9.52
C ASN A 40 20.39 -1.27 -10.52
N MET A 41 19.67 -0.22 -10.11
CA MET A 41 18.72 0.51 -10.93
C MET A 41 19.27 1.89 -11.29
N ASP A 42 19.17 2.22 -12.56
CA ASP A 42 19.69 3.42 -13.23
C ASP A 42 18.72 4.60 -13.11
N ASN A 43 18.23 4.85 -11.90
CA ASN A 43 17.39 6.01 -11.62
C ASN A 43 18.12 7.28 -12.10
N GLY A 44 17.48 8.00 -13.02
CA GLY A 44 18.08 9.16 -13.65
C GLY A 44 17.28 10.45 -13.48
N PHE A 45 17.88 11.54 -13.93
CA PHE A 45 17.20 12.82 -14.13
C PHE A 45 17.03 13.09 -15.62
N ALA A 46 16.07 13.92 -16.01
CA ALA A 46 15.91 14.37 -17.40
C ALA A 46 15.57 15.85 -17.44
N ARG A 47 16.23 16.58 -18.35
CA ARG A 47 15.94 17.97 -18.71
C ARG A 47 15.74 18.05 -20.21
N PHE A 48 14.67 18.73 -20.61
CA PHE A 48 14.30 18.94 -22.00
C PHE A 48 14.46 20.42 -22.34
N ASN A 49 15.23 20.73 -23.37
CA ASN A 49 15.45 22.07 -23.88
C ASN A 49 14.83 22.19 -25.27
N ASN A 50 13.61 22.74 -25.34
CA ASN A 50 12.86 22.95 -26.59
C ASN A 50 12.78 21.71 -27.50
N VAL A 51 12.61 20.52 -26.89
CA VAL A 51 12.48 19.25 -27.63
C VAL A 51 11.15 19.23 -28.37
N ILE A 52 11.22 19.03 -29.68
CA ILE A 52 10.04 18.98 -30.56
C ILE A 52 9.61 17.53 -30.74
N ILE A 53 8.35 17.24 -30.45
CA ILE A 53 7.74 15.93 -30.68
C ILE A 53 6.51 16.06 -31.59
N PRO A 54 6.16 15.03 -32.38
CA PRO A 54 4.91 15.01 -33.12
C PRO A 54 3.70 15.16 -32.19
N ARG A 55 2.66 15.90 -32.61
CA ARG A 55 1.40 16.05 -31.86
C ARG A 55 0.82 14.70 -31.41
N ARG A 56 0.88 13.69 -32.28
CA ARG A 56 0.39 12.32 -32.02
C ARG A 56 1.08 11.59 -30.86
N ASN A 57 2.20 12.11 -30.35
CA ASN A 57 2.89 11.54 -29.20
C ASN A 57 2.21 11.89 -27.86
N MET A 58 1.25 12.81 -27.85
CA MET A 58 0.38 13.01 -26.69
C MET A 58 -0.57 11.81 -26.54
N ALA A 59 -0.73 11.29 -25.32
CA ALA A 59 -1.66 10.20 -25.03
C ALA A 59 -3.12 10.67 -25.04
N MET A 60 -3.75 10.71 -26.22
CA MET A 60 -5.05 11.36 -26.44
C MET A 60 -6.29 10.47 -26.21
N ARG A 61 -6.24 9.50 -25.29
CA ARG A 61 -7.38 8.60 -25.03
C ARG A 61 -8.60 9.37 -24.52
N PHE A 62 -8.41 10.25 -23.53
CA PHE A 62 -9.47 11.00 -22.83
C PHE A 62 -9.56 12.48 -23.21
N THR A 63 -8.43 13.07 -23.60
CA THR A 63 -8.32 14.48 -23.98
C THR A 63 -7.55 14.57 -25.30
N THR A 64 -7.99 15.42 -26.21
CA THR A 64 -7.39 15.56 -27.54
C THR A 64 -6.95 16.99 -27.77
N VAL A 65 -5.89 17.15 -28.54
CA VAL A 65 -5.49 18.43 -29.13
C VAL A 65 -5.46 18.21 -30.64
N ASP A 66 -6.28 18.94 -31.38
CA ASP A 66 -6.32 18.83 -32.84
C ASP A 66 -5.19 19.64 -33.50
N GLU A 67 -5.12 19.62 -34.83
CA GLU A 67 -4.08 20.29 -35.62
C GLU A 67 -4.15 21.82 -35.53
N THR A 68 -5.32 22.37 -35.20
CA THR A 68 -5.50 23.80 -34.94
C THR A 68 -5.09 24.19 -33.51
N GLY A 69 -4.78 23.19 -32.67
CA GLY A 69 -4.42 23.38 -31.27
C GLY A 69 -5.62 23.47 -30.33
N LYS A 70 -6.83 23.13 -30.79
CA LYS A 70 -8.04 23.12 -29.97
C LYS A 70 -8.03 21.92 -29.02
N TYR A 71 -8.14 22.22 -27.73
CA TYR A 71 -8.22 21.23 -26.67
C TYR A 71 -9.67 20.76 -26.48
N THR A 72 -9.91 19.45 -26.50
CA THR A 72 -11.23 18.85 -26.30
C THR A 72 -11.16 17.73 -25.27
N LYS A 73 -12.06 17.75 -24.27
CA LYS A 73 -12.26 16.61 -23.37
C LYS A 73 -13.35 15.72 -23.95
N LYS A 74 -13.10 14.41 -24.03
CA LYS A 74 -14.16 13.47 -24.44
C LYS A 74 -15.19 13.32 -23.34
N HIS A 75 -16.47 13.22 -23.72
CA HIS A 75 -17.56 12.98 -22.77
C HIS A 75 -17.46 11.55 -22.24
N MET A 76 -17.10 11.40 -20.96
CA MET A 76 -16.94 10.11 -20.28
C MET A 76 -17.81 10.11 -19.02
N SER A 77 -18.25 8.92 -18.58
CA SER A 77 -18.88 8.81 -17.26
C SER A 77 -17.90 9.24 -16.16
N ALA A 78 -18.41 9.68 -15.01
CA ALA A 78 -17.58 10.10 -13.89
C ALA A 78 -16.59 9.00 -13.45
N ALA A 79 -16.99 7.73 -13.51
CA ALA A 79 -16.13 6.59 -13.23
C ALA A 79 -15.06 6.37 -14.32
N ALA A 80 -15.44 6.44 -15.61
CA ALA A 80 -14.48 6.30 -16.71
C ALA A 80 -13.43 7.42 -16.73
N SER A 81 -13.79 8.63 -16.27
CA SER A 81 -12.82 9.73 -16.09
C SER A 81 -11.72 9.43 -15.06
N LYS A 82 -11.94 8.41 -14.22
CA LYS A 82 -10.99 7.97 -13.18
C LYS A 82 -10.19 6.73 -13.59
N ILE A 83 -10.35 6.20 -14.80
CA ILE A 83 -9.59 5.01 -15.24
C ILE A 83 -8.07 5.25 -15.23
N ALA A 84 -7.61 6.50 -15.41
CA ALA A 84 -6.20 6.85 -15.28
C ALA A 84 -5.64 6.59 -13.86
N TYR A 85 -6.48 6.56 -12.83
CA TYR A 85 -6.07 6.22 -11.47
C TYR A 85 -5.94 4.71 -11.27
N VAL A 86 -6.58 3.88 -12.11
CA VAL A 86 -6.54 2.41 -11.97
C VAL A 86 -5.12 1.88 -12.08
N THR A 87 -4.32 2.39 -13.02
CA THR A 87 -2.93 1.98 -13.16
C THR A 87 -2.11 2.30 -11.90
N MET A 88 -2.26 3.48 -11.32
CA MET A 88 -1.58 3.84 -10.07
C MET A 88 -2.06 2.97 -8.89
N MET A 89 -3.37 2.67 -8.83
CA MET A 89 -3.93 1.74 -7.84
C MET A 89 -3.37 0.32 -8.00
N GLN A 90 -3.19 -0.16 -9.23
CA GLN A 90 -2.57 -1.46 -9.53
C GLN A 90 -1.11 -1.50 -9.06
N VAL A 91 -0.34 -0.43 -9.30
CA VAL A 91 1.04 -0.33 -8.80
C VAL A 91 1.07 -0.39 -7.27
N ARG A 92 0.13 0.25 -6.58
CA ARG A 92 0.03 0.14 -5.11
C ARG A 92 -0.30 -1.27 -4.65
N ALA A 93 -1.22 -1.96 -5.31
CA ALA A 93 -1.52 -3.36 -5.03
C ALA A 93 -0.28 -4.25 -5.21
N LEU A 94 0.53 -4.02 -6.25
CA LEU A 94 1.82 -4.70 -6.46
C LEU A 94 2.82 -4.40 -5.34
N ILE A 95 2.91 -3.15 -4.88
CA ILE A 95 3.79 -2.78 -3.76
C ILE A 95 3.36 -3.53 -2.49
N ILE A 96 2.06 -3.55 -2.18
CA ILE A 96 1.50 -4.24 -1.00
C ILE A 96 1.82 -5.74 -1.04
N GLU A 97 1.61 -6.40 -2.19
CA GLU A 97 1.98 -7.81 -2.37
C GLU A 97 3.50 -8.00 -2.23
N GLY A 98 4.28 -7.10 -2.84
CA GLY A 98 5.75 -7.15 -2.86
C GLY A 98 6.36 -7.03 -1.47
N VAL A 99 5.90 -6.09 -0.64
CA VAL A 99 6.40 -5.96 0.73
C VAL A 99 6.01 -7.14 1.61
N GLY A 100 4.87 -7.80 1.34
CA GLY A 100 4.54 -9.08 1.96
C GLY A 100 5.60 -10.16 1.67
N LYS A 101 6.05 -10.27 0.41
CA LYS A 101 7.12 -11.22 0.03
C LYS A 101 8.45 -10.87 0.70
N LEU A 102 8.85 -9.60 0.68
CA LEU A 102 10.11 -9.14 1.29
C LEU A 102 10.13 -9.40 2.81
N LEU A 103 9.04 -9.07 3.50
CA LEU A 103 8.90 -9.36 4.93
C LEU A 103 8.94 -10.87 5.20
N GLY A 104 8.27 -11.68 4.37
CA GLY A 104 8.31 -13.14 4.46
C GLY A 104 9.72 -13.72 4.29
N MET A 105 10.54 -13.16 3.38
CA MET A 105 11.95 -13.54 3.21
C MET A 105 12.75 -13.21 4.47
N ALA A 106 12.62 -12.00 5.01
CA ALA A 106 13.31 -11.58 6.22
C ALA A 106 12.91 -12.44 7.44
N CYS A 107 11.62 -12.72 7.61
CA CYS A 107 11.11 -13.63 8.64
C CYS A 107 11.65 -15.05 8.47
N THR A 108 11.74 -15.56 7.24
CA THR A 108 12.30 -16.89 6.98
C THR A 108 13.74 -16.99 7.43
N ILE A 109 14.57 -16.00 7.12
CA ILE A 109 15.98 -15.95 7.54
C ILE A 109 16.06 -15.89 9.07
N SER A 110 15.35 -14.95 9.68
CA SER A 110 15.46 -14.69 11.12
C SER A 110 14.88 -15.81 11.98
N ILE A 111 13.77 -16.44 11.58
CA ILE A 111 13.18 -17.58 12.29
C ILE A 111 14.08 -18.81 12.20
N ARG A 112 14.63 -19.12 11.01
CA ARG A 112 15.57 -20.24 10.85
C ARG A 112 16.85 -20.02 11.64
N TYR A 113 17.40 -18.81 11.60
CA TYR A 113 18.54 -18.43 12.46
C TYR A 113 18.19 -18.63 13.94
N SER A 114 17.01 -18.20 14.36
CA SER A 114 16.55 -18.31 15.75
C SER A 114 16.36 -19.74 16.22
N ALA A 115 15.99 -20.66 15.32
CA ALA A 115 15.86 -22.08 15.61
C ALA A 115 17.21 -22.79 15.76
N VAL A 116 18.31 -22.22 15.27
CA VAL A 116 19.65 -22.84 15.35
C VAL A 116 20.53 -22.13 16.38
N ARG A 117 20.37 -20.82 16.54
CA ARG A 117 21.18 -20.03 17.46
C ARG A 117 20.83 -20.39 18.90
N LEU A 118 21.85 -20.85 19.63
CA LEU A 118 21.79 -21.04 21.06
C LEU A 118 22.34 -19.78 21.77
N GLN A 119 21.61 -19.26 22.73
CA GLN A 119 22.09 -18.16 23.58
C GLN A 119 21.32 -18.10 24.88
N GLY A 120 22.04 -18.01 25.99
CA GLY A 120 21.45 -17.96 27.32
C GLY A 120 21.05 -19.35 27.82
N PHE A 121 20.87 -19.47 29.12
CA PHE A 121 20.55 -20.73 29.79
C PHE A 121 19.15 -20.67 30.40
N ASP A 122 18.52 -21.82 30.54
CA ASP A 122 17.24 -21.91 31.27
C ASP A 122 17.47 -21.61 32.76
N GLU A 123 16.70 -20.68 33.33
CA GLU A 123 16.70 -20.35 34.76
C GLU A 123 16.11 -21.48 35.61
N LYS A 124 15.41 -22.44 35.01
CA LYS A 124 14.63 -23.48 35.71
C LYS A 124 15.44 -24.67 36.24
N SER A 125 16.70 -24.53 36.64
CA SER A 125 17.24 -25.54 37.56
C SER A 125 16.74 -25.21 38.96
N LYS A 126 15.98 -26.15 39.56
CA LYS A 126 15.44 -26.06 40.92
C LYS A 126 16.53 -25.82 41.99
N ASP A 127 17.79 -25.95 41.61
CA ASP A 127 18.96 -25.86 42.48
C ASP A 127 19.65 -24.48 42.41
N GLY A 128 19.07 -23.50 41.71
CA GLY A 128 19.65 -22.15 41.54
C GLY A 128 20.89 -22.11 40.65
N LYS A 129 21.21 -23.22 39.96
CA LYS A 129 22.29 -23.33 38.98
C LYS A 129 21.76 -23.00 37.59
N LEU A 130 22.54 -22.33 36.74
CA LEU A 130 22.18 -22.18 35.33
C LEU A 130 22.06 -23.57 34.67
N GLY A 131 21.12 -23.73 33.73
CA GLY A 131 21.01 -24.93 32.90
C GLY A 131 22.35 -25.31 32.25
N LYS A 132 22.56 -26.60 31.99
CA LYS A 132 23.85 -27.10 31.43
C LYS A 132 24.02 -26.84 29.92
N THR A 133 22.93 -26.54 29.23
CA THR A 133 22.90 -26.31 27.78
C THR A 133 22.21 -25.00 27.47
N GLU A 134 22.76 -24.26 26.51
CA GLU A 134 22.10 -23.07 26.00
C GLU A 134 20.80 -23.44 25.28
N VAL A 135 19.81 -22.55 25.34
CA VAL A 135 18.50 -22.76 24.69
C VAL A 135 18.45 -22.06 23.33
N GLN A 136 17.60 -22.59 22.43
CA GLN A 136 17.34 -21.93 21.14
C GLN A 136 16.71 -20.58 21.41
N ILE A 137 17.21 -19.53 20.74
CA ILE A 137 16.66 -18.19 20.98
C ILE A 137 15.19 -18.08 20.55
N LEU A 138 14.73 -18.95 19.64
CA LEU A 138 13.32 -19.04 19.24
C LEU A 138 12.38 -19.49 20.38
N ASP A 139 12.88 -20.16 21.41
CA ASP A 139 12.06 -20.60 22.54
C ASP A 139 11.71 -19.45 23.50
N TYR A 140 12.45 -18.33 23.42
CA TYR A 140 12.11 -17.14 24.19
C TYR A 140 10.85 -16.47 23.65
N LYS A 141 9.89 -16.22 24.55
CA LYS A 141 8.63 -15.52 24.21
C LYS A 141 8.87 -14.15 23.59
N GLN A 142 9.91 -13.46 24.00
CA GLN A 142 10.29 -12.19 23.39
C GLN A 142 10.69 -12.36 21.91
N GLN A 143 11.46 -13.39 21.56
CA GLN A 143 11.84 -13.66 20.18
C GLN A 143 10.62 -14.06 19.33
N GLN A 144 9.73 -14.89 19.90
CA GLN A 144 8.47 -15.27 19.26
C GLN A 144 7.56 -14.06 19.00
N HIS A 145 7.39 -13.20 20.01
CA HIS A 145 6.58 -11.98 19.89
C HIS A 145 7.15 -10.99 18.87
N ARG A 146 8.46 -10.96 18.67
CA ARG A 146 9.08 -10.13 17.63
C ARG A 146 8.87 -10.68 16.23
N LEU A 147 9.02 -12.00 16.03
CA LEU A 147 9.07 -12.60 14.69
C LEU A 147 7.72 -13.14 14.18
N LEU A 148 6.93 -13.79 15.03
CA LEU A 148 5.70 -14.47 14.59
C LEU A 148 4.59 -13.51 14.13
N PRO A 149 4.38 -12.34 14.77
CA PRO A 149 3.44 -11.34 14.25
C PRO A 149 3.87 -10.76 12.89
N LEU A 150 5.19 -10.60 12.66
CA LEU A 150 5.70 -10.17 11.36
C LEU A 150 5.49 -11.23 10.28
N LEU A 151 5.66 -12.52 10.63
CA LEU A 151 5.32 -13.62 9.74
C LEU A 151 3.81 -13.62 9.41
N ALA A 152 2.94 -13.46 10.40
CA ALA A 152 1.51 -13.34 10.15
C ALA A 152 1.20 -12.14 9.22
N SER A 153 1.83 -10.99 9.48
CA SER A 153 1.70 -9.79 8.66
C SER A 153 2.13 -10.01 7.21
N SER A 154 3.22 -10.75 6.97
CA SER A 154 3.68 -11.04 5.61
C SER A 154 2.64 -11.81 4.78
N TYR A 155 1.95 -12.77 5.40
CA TYR A 155 0.85 -13.49 4.74
C TYR A 155 -0.36 -12.58 4.48
N CYS A 156 -0.74 -11.75 5.46
CA CYS A 156 -1.82 -10.78 5.30
C CYS A 156 -1.55 -9.83 4.13
N PHE A 157 -0.33 -9.28 4.03
CA PHE A 157 0.05 -8.34 2.99
C PHE A 157 0.05 -8.99 1.61
N TYR A 158 0.56 -10.21 1.50
CA TYR A 158 0.53 -10.98 0.27
C TYR A 158 -0.92 -11.22 -0.22
N PHE A 159 -1.80 -11.70 0.66
CA PHE A 159 -3.18 -12.01 0.27
C PHE A 159 -4.00 -10.77 -0.03
N VAL A 160 -3.87 -9.69 0.75
CA VAL A 160 -4.61 -8.46 0.48
C VAL A 160 -4.13 -7.79 -0.81
N GLY A 161 -2.82 -7.77 -1.09
CA GLY A 161 -2.28 -7.25 -2.36
C GLY A 161 -2.81 -8.02 -3.56
N LYS A 162 -2.80 -9.36 -3.51
CA LYS A 162 -3.39 -10.23 -4.54
C LYS A 162 -4.87 -9.95 -4.76
N LYS A 163 -5.66 -9.93 -3.68
CA LYS A 163 -7.10 -9.68 -3.76
C LYS A 163 -7.40 -8.31 -4.35
N SER A 164 -6.68 -7.26 -3.91
CA SER A 164 -6.86 -5.92 -4.45
C SER A 164 -6.50 -5.83 -5.93
N MET A 165 -5.46 -6.54 -6.39
CA MET A 165 -5.13 -6.61 -7.81
C MET A 165 -6.25 -7.26 -8.62
N ASP A 166 -6.81 -8.37 -8.14
CA ASP A 166 -7.94 -9.04 -8.81
C ASP A 166 -9.18 -8.14 -8.90
N ASP A 167 -9.49 -7.42 -7.82
CA ASP A 167 -10.61 -6.46 -7.77
C ASP A 167 -10.42 -5.30 -8.74
N LEU A 168 -9.21 -4.75 -8.82
CA LEU A 168 -8.86 -3.69 -9.77
C LEU A 168 -8.95 -4.17 -11.21
N ASN A 169 -8.45 -5.37 -11.52
CA ASN A 169 -8.53 -5.95 -12.85
C ASN A 169 -9.98 -6.20 -13.28
N HIS A 170 -10.83 -6.64 -12.35
CA HIS A 170 -12.26 -6.77 -12.61
C HIS A 170 -12.91 -5.40 -12.85
N MET A 171 -12.62 -4.42 -12.00
CA MET A 171 -13.14 -3.05 -12.12
C MET A 171 -12.71 -2.40 -13.44
N GLU A 172 -11.44 -2.56 -13.85
CA GLU A 172 -10.92 -2.05 -15.12
C GLU A 172 -11.68 -2.62 -16.32
N LYS A 173 -11.89 -3.94 -16.34
CA LYS A 173 -12.65 -4.62 -17.40
C LYS A 173 -14.08 -4.08 -17.50
N CYS A 174 -14.77 -3.94 -16.36
CA CYS A 174 -16.10 -3.36 -16.27
C CYS A 174 -16.14 -1.93 -16.85
N ILE A 175 -15.22 -1.06 -16.42
CA ILE A 175 -15.16 0.33 -16.90
C ILE A 175 -14.89 0.39 -18.41
N ILE A 176 -13.96 -0.43 -18.94
CA ILE A 176 -13.61 -0.45 -20.36
C ILE A 176 -14.78 -0.95 -21.22
N GLN A 177 -15.47 -1.99 -20.76
CA GLN A 177 -16.58 -2.59 -21.49
C GLN A 177 -17.89 -1.82 -21.32
N GLY A 178 -17.95 -0.83 -20.42
CA GLY A 178 -19.19 -0.14 -20.05
C GLY A 178 -20.18 -1.08 -19.34
N THR A 179 -19.68 -2.14 -18.71
CA THR A 179 -20.46 -3.15 -18.00
C THR A 179 -20.27 -3.01 -16.51
N GLY A 180 -21.28 -3.35 -15.71
CA GLY A 180 -21.24 -3.22 -14.25
C GLY A 180 -21.50 -1.79 -13.77
N ASN A 181 -22.32 -1.66 -12.73
CA ASN A 181 -22.62 -0.38 -12.11
C ASN A 181 -21.45 0.06 -11.21
N ILE A 182 -20.37 0.59 -11.80
CA ILE A 182 -19.22 1.10 -11.06
C ILE A 182 -19.44 2.59 -10.76
N SER A 183 -19.86 2.88 -9.52
CA SER A 183 -20.04 4.26 -9.07
C SER A 183 -18.71 4.98 -8.85
N LYS A 184 -18.74 6.31 -8.89
CA LYS A 184 -17.59 7.16 -8.53
C LYS A 184 -17.17 6.92 -7.08
N THR A 185 -18.12 6.67 -6.18
CA THR A 185 -17.89 6.38 -4.77
C THR A 185 -17.06 5.11 -4.61
N ARG A 186 -17.43 4.03 -5.31
CA ARG A 186 -16.67 2.77 -5.28
C ARG A 186 -15.23 2.93 -5.77
N VAL A 187 -14.99 3.68 -6.84
CA VAL A 187 -13.63 3.97 -7.34
C VAL A 187 -12.83 4.83 -6.36
N SER A 188 -13.49 5.80 -5.72
CA SER A 188 -12.86 6.66 -4.71
C SER A 188 -12.51 5.89 -3.43
N ASP A 189 -13.35 4.94 -3.04
CA ASP A 189 -13.17 4.13 -1.84
C ASP A 189 -12.04 3.11 -2.02
N ILE A 190 -11.99 2.36 -3.13
CA ILE A 190 -10.86 1.44 -3.38
C ILE A 190 -9.52 2.19 -3.45
N HIS A 191 -9.51 3.41 -4.00
CA HIS A 191 -8.34 4.29 -3.98
C HIS A 191 -7.91 4.63 -2.55
N ALA A 192 -8.86 4.95 -1.67
CA ALA A 192 -8.60 5.21 -0.26
C ALA A 192 -8.07 3.95 0.45
N SER A 193 -8.72 2.79 0.27
CA SER A 193 -8.29 1.50 0.82
C SER A 193 -6.86 1.16 0.42
N LEU A 194 -6.51 1.29 -0.85
CA LEU A 194 -5.15 1.04 -1.34
C LEU A 194 -4.13 2.06 -0.85
N SER A 195 -4.53 3.33 -0.70
CA SER A 195 -3.67 4.36 -0.11
C SER A 195 -3.35 4.03 1.35
N ALA A 196 -4.35 3.62 2.13
CA ALA A 196 -4.19 3.20 3.51
C ALA A 196 -3.32 1.95 3.62
N LEU A 197 -3.65 0.91 2.84
CA LEU A 197 -2.91 -0.35 2.82
C LEU A 197 -1.46 -0.13 2.42
N LYS A 198 -1.19 0.61 1.33
CA LYS A 198 0.19 0.92 0.93
C LYS A 198 0.94 1.58 2.08
N SER A 199 0.34 2.58 2.73
CA SER A 199 0.98 3.29 3.84
C SER A 199 1.30 2.36 5.01
N VAL A 200 0.31 1.61 5.49
CA VAL A 200 0.45 0.75 6.67
C VAL A 200 1.38 -0.42 6.41
N THR A 201 1.19 -1.13 5.29
CA THR A 201 1.97 -2.34 4.97
C THR A 201 3.43 -2.03 4.70
N THR A 202 3.74 -0.95 3.99
CA THR A 202 5.14 -0.56 3.70
C THR A 202 5.87 -0.08 4.95
N ALA A 203 5.17 0.61 5.88
CA ALA A 203 5.73 0.99 7.17
C ALA A 203 6.06 -0.24 8.03
N ILE A 204 5.07 -1.13 8.24
CA ILE A 204 5.25 -2.36 9.02
C ILE A 204 6.32 -3.26 8.40
N ALA A 205 6.37 -3.39 7.07
CA ALA A 205 7.37 -4.20 6.41
C ALA A 205 8.79 -3.61 6.56
N SER A 206 8.94 -2.29 6.41
CA SER A 206 10.24 -1.62 6.58
C SER A 206 10.79 -1.82 7.99
N ASP A 207 9.96 -1.56 9.00
CA ASP A 207 10.33 -1.74 10.41
C ASP A 207 10.56 -3.23 10.73
N GLY A 208 9.70 -4.10 10.20
CA GLY A 208 9.76 -5.54 10.43
C GLY A 208 11.00 -6.21 9.84
N VAL A 209 11.44 -5.80 8.64
CA VAL A 209 12.68 -6.31 8.03
C VAL A 209 13.90 -5.90 8.85
N GLU A 210 13.94 -4.66 9.32
CA GLU A 210 15.01 -4.18 10.21
C GLU A 210 14.97 -4.90 11.58
N ASP A 211 13.79 -5.20 12.10
CA ASP A 211 13.64 -5.98 13.33
C ASP A 211 14.06 -7.44 13.18
N CYS A 212 13.81 -8.06 12.01
CA CYS A 212 14.37 -9.36 11.65
C CYS A 212 15.91 -9.34 11.61
N ARG A 213 16.51 -8.24 11.12
CA ARG A 213 17.96 -8.03 11.16
C ARG A 213 18.48 -8.00 12.60
N LYS A 214 17.86 -7.19 13.46
CA LYS A 214 18.20 -7.11 14.90
C LYS A 214 18.00 -8.44 15.62
N ALA A 215 16.97 -9.22 15.24
CA ALA A 215 16.69 -10.53 15.83
C ALA A 215 17.79 -11.58 15.54
N CYS A 216 18.63 -11.35 14.53
CA CYS A 216 19.81 -12.16 14.21
C CYS A 216 21.09 -11.69 14.92
N GLY A 217 20.99 -10.72 15.84
CA GLY A 217 22.14 -10.16 16.57
C GLY A 217 23.21 -9.59 15.65
N GLY A 218 24.48 -9.72 16.04
CA GLY A 218 25.62 -9.22 15.25
C GLY A 218 25.74 -9.88 13.87
N HIS A 219 25.33 -11.14 13.72
CA HIS A 219 25.38 -11.84 12.42
C HIS A 219 24.41 -11.25 11.40
N GLY A 220 23.30 -10.65 11.85
CA GLY A 220 22.39 -9.92 10.98
C GLY A 220 22.99 -8.65 10.38
N PHE A 221 24.12 -8.16 10.89
CA PHE A 221 24.81 -6.99 10.32
C PHE A 221 25.74 -7.34 9.14
N LEU A 222 26.05 -8.63 8.95
CA LEU A 222 26.88 -9.08 7.83
C LEU A 222 26.08 -9.01 6.53
N GLN A 223 26.70 -8.51 5.45
CA GLN A 223 26.08 -8.49 4.11
C GLN A 223 25.67 -9.89 3.64
N CYS A 224 26.45 -10.92 3.97
CA CYS A 224 26.13 -12.30 3.62
C CYS A 224 24.87 -12.86 4.32
N SER A 225 24.31 -12.16 5.32
CA SER A 225 23.00 -12.51 5.88
C SER A 225 21.84 -12.14 4.96
N GLY A 226 22.07 -11.26 3.97
CA GLY A 226 21.04 -10.73 3.05
C GLY A 226 20.07 -9.73 3.68
N LEU A 227 19.99 -9.64 5.01
CA LEU A 227 19.07 -8.75 5.73
C LEU A 227 19.38 -7.26 5.52
N PRO A 228 20.65 -6.79 5.47
CA PRO A 228 20.95 -5.39 5.16
C PRO A 228 20.46 -4.95 3.78
N GLU A 229 20.62 -5.80 2.76
CA GLU A 229 20.15 -5.52 1.40
C GLU A 229 18.62 -5.50 1.32
N LEU A 230 17.95 -6.47 1.95
CA LEU A 230 16.49 -6.50 2.06
C LEU A 230 15.93 -5.25 2.75
N ALA A 231 16.58 -4.78 3.83
CA ALA A 231 16.18 -3.56 4.52
C ALA A 231 16.28 -2.35 3.58
N GLY A 232 17.43 -2.16 2.91
CA GLY A 232 17.62 -1.09 1.94
C GLY A 232 16.63 -1.15 0.78
N PHE A 233 16.24 -2.35 0.35
CA PHE A 233 15.22 -2.53 -0.70
C PHE A 233 13.81 -2.29 -0.20
N THR A 234 13.50 -2.47 1.09
CA THR A 234 12.11 -2.32 1.58
C THR A 234 11.78 -0.85 1.86
N VAL A 235 12.72 -0.06 2.39
CA VAL A 235 12.45 1.31 2.87
C VAL A 235 12.01 2.29 1.78
N HIS A 236 12.44 2.12 0.53
CA HIS A 236 12.00 3.01 -0.57
C HIS A 236 10.48 2.94 -0.79
N THR A 237 9.85 1.80 -0.47
CA THR A 237 8.42 1.58 -0.66
C THR A 237 7.55 2.50 0.20
N ALA A 238 8.08 3.04 1.30
CA ALA A 238 7.38 4.02 2.13
C ALA A 238 7.23 5.39 1.44
N THR A 239 8.02 5.68 0.40
CA THR A 239 8.05 6.99 -0.27
C THR A 239 7.50 6.93 -1.70
N VAL A 240 7.85 5.91 -2.48
CA VAL A 240 7.40 5.81 -3.88
C VAL A 240 5.88 5.61 -3.96
N GLU A 241 5.27 6.07 -5.05
CA GLU A 241 3.83 5.94 -5.32
C GLU A 241 2.90 6.58 -4.26
N GLY A 242 3.45 7.57 -3.56
CA GLY A 242 2.78 8.40 -2.56
C GLY A 242 3.41 8.23 -1.19
N ASP A 243 3.85 9.35 -0.62
CA ASP A 243 4.44 9.37 0.71
C ASP A 243 3.45 8.89 1.79
N ASN A 244 3.95 8.09 2.74
CA ASN A 244 3.15 7.48 3.80
C ASN A 244 2.51 8.49 4.77
N HIS A 245 3.00 9.73 4.89
CA HIS A 245 2.33 10.77 5.67
C HIS A 245 1.27 11.55 4.86
N MET A 246 1.40 11.56 3.53
CA MET A 246 0.45 12.23 2.64
C MET A 246 -0.76 11.36 2.31
N LEU A 247 -0.56 10.05 2.12
CA LEU A 247 -1.64 9.14 1.72
C LEU A 247 -2.80 9.06 2.73
N PRO A 248 -2.57 8.96 4.05
CA PRO A 248 -3.65 8.93 5.04
C PRO A 248 -4.60 10.14 4.96
N GLN A 249 -4.10 11.31 4.55
CA GLN A 249 -4.95 12.49 4.37
C GLN A 249 -5.95 12.31 3.22
N GLN A 250 -5.58 11.57 2.17
CA GLN A 250 -6.50 11.24 1.07
C GLN A 250 -7.57 10.25 1.52
N VAL A 251 -7.20 9.31 2.40
CA VAL A 251 -8.13 8.34 3.00
C VAL A 251 -9.20 9.06 3.80
N MET A 252 -8.78 9.97 4.68
CA MET A 252 -9.73 10.74 5.51
C MET A 252 -10.70 11.58 4.67
N LYS A 253 -10.22 12.25 3.62
CA LYS A 253 -11.10 13.02 2.71
C LYS A 253 -12.18 12.17 2.02
N VAL A 254 -11.94 10.87 1.84
CA VAL A 254 -12.90 9.94 1.25
C VAL A 254 -13.85 9.43 2.33
N LEU A 255 -13.33 8.99 3.48
CA LEU A 255 -14.13 8.46 4.58
C LEU A 255 -15.04 9.51 5.23
N LEU A 256 -14.63 10.78 5.29
CA LEU A 256 -15.52 11.85 5.80
C LEU A 256 -16.76 12.06 4.92
N LYS A 257 -16.72 11.68 3.64
CA LYS A 257 -17.93 11.70 2.79
C LYS A 257 -18.89 10.57 3.11
N LEU A 258 -18.39 9.45 3.63
CA LEU A 258 -19.25 8.39 4.17
C LEU A 258 -19.96 8.90 5.42
N VAL A 259 -19.24 9.58 6.32
CA VAL A 259 -19.84 10.18 7.52
C VAL A 259 -20.90 11.20 7.13
N ASP A 260 -20.59 12.12 6.21
CA ASP A 260 -21.53 13.13 5.71
C ASP A 260 -22.77 12.50 5.06
N ALA A 261 -22.61 11.42 4.29
CA ALA A 261 -23.72 10.68 3.69
C ALA A 261 -24.66 10.09 4.75
N ILE A 262 -24.10 9.55 5.85
CA ILE A 262 -24.88 8.97 6.95
C ILE A 262 -25.53 10.07 7.79
N HIS A 263 -24.78 11.14 8.12
CA HIS A 263 -25.27 12.23 8.95
C HIS A 263 -26.47 12.97 8.32
N ASN A 264 -26.49 13.06 6.99
CA ASN A 264 -27.58 13.69 6.23
C ASN A 264 -28.66 12.69 5.76
N ASP A 265 -28.64 11.44 6.22
CA ASP A 265 -29.57 10.37 5.79
C ASP A 265 -29.71 10.25 4.26
N ASN A 266 -28.60 10.40 3.53
CA ASN A 266 -28.60 10.33 2.07
C ASN A 266 -28.62 8.87 1.61
N GLU A 267 -29.82 8.30 1.47
CA GLU A 267 -30.03 6.89 1.10
C GLU A 267 -29.34 6.48 -0.21
N GLU A 268 -29.31 7.38 -1.21
CA GLU A 268 -28.63 7.12 -2.49
C GLU A 268 -27.12 6.96 -2.28
N ALA A 269 -26.49 7.90 -1.57
CA ALA A 269 -25.07 7.84 -1.26
C ALA A 269 -24.73 6.62 -0.38
N ILE A 270 -25.54 6.32 0.63
CA ILE A 270 -25.37 5.15 1.50
C ILE A 270 -25.44 3.86 0.67
N SER A 271 -26.38 3.76 -0.27
CA SER A 271 -26.49 2.62 -1.19
C SER A 271 -25.24 2.44 -2.06
N GLU A 272 -24.62 3.53 -2.52
CA GLU A 272 -23.33 3.46 -3.23
C GLU A 272 -22.19 2.95 -2.33
N TRP A 273 -22.13 3.40 -1.08
CA TRP A 273 -21.14 2.94 -0.10
C TRP A 273 -21.31 1.47 0.27
N MET A 274 -22.54 0.95 0.29
CA MET A 274 -22.82 -0.47 0.51
C MET A 274 -22.25 -1.38 -0.60
N GLN A 275 -21.93 -0.81 -1.78
CA GLN A 275 -21.28 -1.50 -2.90
C GLN A 275 -19.75 -1.30 -2.94
N SER A 276 -19.19 -0.66 -1.91
CA SER A 276 -17.76 -0.36 -1.78
C SER A 276 -17.06 -1.24 -0.74
N ASP A 277 -15.75 -1.07 -0.57
CA ASP A 277 -14.95 -1.81 0.43
C ASP A 277 -15.30 -1.35 1.85
N SER A 278 -15.66 -0.07 2.00
CA SER A 278 -16.03 0.57 3.27
C SER A 278 -17.45 0.27 3.75
N LYS A 279 -18.21 -0.62 3.07
CA LYS A 279 -19.58 -1.00 3.47
C LYS A 279 -19.71 -1.44 4.93
N TYR A 280 -18.64 -2.03 5.48
CA TYR A 280 -18.58 -2.52 6.86
C TYR A 280 -18.57 -1.41 7.92
N LEU A 281 -18.37 -0.15 7.51
CA LEU A 281 -18.42 1.01 8.39
C LEU A 281 -19.82 1.62 8.47
N VAL A 282 -20.72 1.32 7.52
CA VAL A 282 -22.04 1.97 7.41
C VAL A 282 -22.87 1.74 8.68
N GLU A 283 -23.13 0.48 9.03
CA GLU A 283 -23.96 0.16 10.21
C GLU A 283 -23.31 0.65 11.53
N PRO A 284 -22.01 0.41 11.82
CA PRO A 284 -21.41 0.92 13.06
C PRO A 284 -21.35 2.46 13.14
N LEU A 285 -21.21 3.17 12.01
CA LEU A 285 -21.28 4.63 11.97
C LEU A 285 -22.70 5.14 12.26
N GLN A 286 -23.73 4.51 11.69
CA GLN A 286 -25.13 4.83 12.00
C GLN A 286 -25.40 4.71 13.50
N LYS A 287 -24.99 3.59 14.11
CA LYS A 287 -25.09 3.38 15.56
C LYS A 287 -24.37 4.47 16.35
N SER A 288 -23.14 4.80 15.95
CA SER A 288 -22.34 5.84 16.61
C SER A 288 -22.99 7.22 16.54
N ILE A 289 -23.55 7.59 15.38
CA ILE A 289 -24.25 8.87 15.15
C ILE A 289 -25.55 8.93 15.96
N ASN A 290 -26.28 7.81 16.06
CA ASN A 290 -27.50 7.70 16.86
C ASN A 290 -27.26 7.66 18.38
N GLY A 291 -26.00 7.66 18.82
CA GLY A 291 -25.63 7.56 20.23
C GLY A 291 -25.85 6.17 20.83
N GLU A 292 -25.93 5.13 19.99
CA GLU A 292 -26.08 3.75 20.45
C GLU A 292 -24.77 3.22 21.01
N THR A 293 -24.81 2.70 22.24
CA THR A 293 -23.68 2.02 22.86
C THR A 293 -23.75 0.52 22.60
N GLU A 294 -22.69 -0.03 22.02
CA GLU A 294 -22.53 -1.46 21.81
C GLU A 294 -21.64 -2.03 22.92
N THR A 295 -22.14 -3.03 23.64
CA THR A 295 -21.33 -3.79 24.61
C THR A 295 -20.97 -5.13 24.02
N PHE A 296 -19.70 -5.50 24.17
CA PHE A 296 -19.18 -6.76 23.68
C PHE A 296 -18.71 -7.61 24.87
N GLY A 297 -19.53 -8.60 25.26
CA GLY A 297 -19.21 -9.50 26.35
C GLY A 297 -18.38 -10.69 25.85
N LEU A 298 -17.05 -10.57 25.90
CA LEU A 298 -16.16 -11.74 25.77
C LEU A 298 -16.13 -12.46 27.11
N VAL A 299 -16.81 -13.59 27.20
CA VAL A 299 -16.87 -14.43 28.41
C VAL A 299 -15.78 -15.50 28.39
N HIS A 300 -15.34 -15.93 27.20
CA HIS A 300 -14.33 -16.96 27.04
C HIS A 300 -13.21 -16.56 26.08
N GLU A 301 -11.97 -16.99 26.36
CA GLU A 301 -10.80 -16.75 25.51
C GLU A 301 -10.99 -17.22 24.06
N LYS A 302 -11.74 -18.32 23.86
CA LYS A 302 -12.08 -18.82 22.52
C LYS A 302 -12.89 -17.83 21.68
N GLU A 303 -13.69 -16.99 22.32
CA GLU A 303 -14.47 -15.96 21.63
C GLU A 303 -13.58 -14.82 21.13
N ALA A 304 -12.42 -14.59 21.76
CA ALA A 304 -11.41 -13.65 21.29
C ALA A 304 -10.62 -14.17 20.08
N LEU A 305 -10.71 -15.47 19.79
CA LEU A 305 -10.13 -16.11 18.61
C LEU A 305 -11.14 -16.24 17.44
N ASP A 306 -12.42 -15.91 17.67
CA ASP A 306 -13.41 -15.91 16.60
C ASP A 306 -13.21 -14.70 15.68
N VAL A 307 -12.95 -14.99 14.40
CA VAL A 307 -12.74 -13.98 13.35
C VAL A 307 -13.91 -13.00 13.26
N LYS A 308 -15.16 -13.45 13.48
CA LYS A 308 -16.33 -12.55 13.43
C LYS A 308 -16.29 -11.51 14.54
N ASN A 309 -15.88 -11.92 15.73
CA ASN A 309 -15.77 -11.04 16.89
C ASN A 309 -14.64 -10.04 16.71
N ILE A 310 -13.49 -10.50 16.20
CA ILE A 310 -12.36 -9.63 15.86
C ILE A 310 -12.80 -8.60 14.81
N LEU A 311 -13.45 -9.03 13.73
CA LEU A 311 -13.93 -8.12 12.67
C LEU A 311 -14.90 -7.07 13.22
N ARG A 312 -15.90 -7.48 14.01
CA ARG A 312 -16.86 -6.57 14.63
C ARG A 312 -16.16 -5.55 15.54
N ALA A 313 -15.18 -5.97 16.34
CA ALA A 313 -14.41 -5.07 17.19
C ALA A 313 -13.62 -4.04 16.37
N TYR A 314 -12.97 -4.45 15.28
CA TYR A 314 -12.25 -3.52 14.39
C TYR A 314 -13.19 -2.58 13.62
N GLN A 315 -14.36 -3.05 13.18
CA GLN A 315 -15.38 -2.23 12.54
C GLN A 315 -15.93 -1.17 13.50
N HIS A 316 -16.31 -1.58 14.71
CA HIS A 316 -16.76 -0.68 15.77
C HIS A 316 -15.69 0.37 16.10
N ARG A 317 -14.45 -0.05 16.37
CA ARG A 317 -13.32 0.86 16.62
C ARG A 317 -13.12 1.86 15.49
N SER A 318 -13.11 1.39 14.24
CA SER A 318 -12.84 2.22 13.07
C SER A 318 -13.94 3.25 12.84
N ALA A 319 -15.21 2.85 12.98
CA ALA A 319 -16.34 3.75 12.89
C ALA A 319 -16.34 4.79 14.02
N ARG A 320 -16.03 4.38 15.25
CA ARG A 320 -15.96 5.30 16.39
C ARG A 320 -14.87 6.37 16.20
N LEU A 321 -13.66 5.97 15.79
CA LEU A 321 -12.57 6.89 15.50
C LEU A 321 -12.91 7.84 14.34
N LEU A 322 -13.59 7.33 13.32
CA LEU A 322 -14.01 8.14 12.18
C LEU A 322 -15.11 9.14 12.56
N PHE A 323 -16.06 8.74 13.42
CA PHE A 323 -17.09 9.62 13.97
C PHE A 323 -16.49 10.72 14.86
N GLU A 324 -15.53 10.38 15.73
CA GLU A 324 -14.86 11.38 16.58
C GLU A 324 -13.99 12.38 15.80
N ALA A 325 -13.54 11.99 14.61
CA ALA A 325 -12.73 12.84 13.73
C ALA A 325 -13.56 13.76 12.82
N ALA A 326 -14.87 13.50 12.66
CA ALA A 326 -15.79 14.27 11.82
C ALA A 326 -16.39 15.45 12.60
#